data_AF-A0A5C6V597-F1
#
_entry.id   AF-A0A5C6V597-F1
#
_cell.length_a   1.000
_cell.length_b   1.000
_cell.length_c   1.000
_cell.angle_alpha   90.00
_cell.angle_beta   90.00
_cell.angle_gamma   90.00
#
_symmetry.space_group_name_H-M   'P 1'
#
loop_
_entity.id
_entity.type
_entity.pdbx_description
1 polymer ?
#
loop_
_entity_poly.entity_id
_entity_poly.type
_entity_poly.pdbx_seq_one_letter_code
_entity_poly.pdbx_strand_id
1 'polypeptide(L)'
;MTIDTLVGLATQGLLLCLYVSLPIVVVAAGVGLLVSFLQAITSLQDQTLSFGIKLIAVVVALVVVAPLGASAILRFANQLLLTAVTR
;
A
#
# COMPACT_ATOMS: atom_id res chain seq x y z
N MET A 1 -29.01 9.20 -6.88
CA MET A 1 -28.07 8.52 -5.96
C MET A 1 -28.77 8.44 -4.61
N THR A 2 -29.14 7.26 -4.12
CA THR A 2 -29.64 7.13 -2.73
C THR A 2 -28.44 7.12 -1.78
N ILE A 3 -28.62 7.56 -0.54
CA ILE A 3 -27.52 7.70 0.43
C ILE A 3 -26.82 6.35 0.66
N ASP A 4 -27.58 5.25 0.65
CA ASP A 4 -27.06 3.89 0.82
C ASP A 4 -26.06 3.50 -0.28
N THR A 5 -26.32 3.92 -1.53
CA THR A 5 -25.41 3.65 -2.65
C THR A 5 -24.09 4.42 -2.53
N LEU A 6 -24.13 5.65 -2.02
CA LEU A 6 -22.93 6.45 -1.77
C LEU A 6 -22.09 5.85 -0.64
N VAL A 7 -22.73 5.42 0.45
CA VAL A 7 -22.05 4.78 1.58
C VAL A 7 -21.40 3.47 1.15
N GLY A 8 -22.11 2.61 0.41
CA GLY A 8 -21.54 1.35 -0.09
C GLY A 8 -20.31 1.56 -0.98
N LEU A 9 -20.35 2.57 -1.86
CA LEU A 9 -19.24 2.91 -2.74
C LEU A 9 -18.02 3.45 -1.98
N ALA A 10 -18.25 4.26 -0.94
CA ALA A 10 -17.20 4.76 -0.06
C ALA A 10 -16.55 3.62 0.73
N THR A 11 -17.33 2.68 1.27
CA THR A 11 -16.81 1.49 1.94
C THR A 11 -15.95 0.65 1.00
N GLN A 12 -16.41 0.45 -0.24
CA GLN A 12 -15.67 -0.33 -1.23
C GLN A 12 -14.34 0.35 -1.61
N GLY A 13 -14.32 1.68 -1.73
CA GLY A 13 -13.10 2.47 -1.92
C GLY A 13 -12.13 2.37 -0.74
N LEU A 14 -12.63 2.44 0.50
CA LEU A 14 -11.82 2.24 1.70
C LEU A 14 -11.19 0.85 1.77
N LEU A 15 -11.97 -0.19 1.47
CA LEU A 15 -11.48 -1.57 1.40
C LEU A 15 -10.43 -1.76 0.30
N LEU A 16 -10.60 -1.09 -0.85
CA LEU A 16 -9.60 -1.09 -1.90
C LEU A 16 -8.28 -0.48 -1.43
N CYS A 17 -8.32 0.69 -0.78
CA CYS A 17 -7.13 1.33 -0.20
C CYS A 17 -6.45 0.41 0.82
N LEU A 18 -7.22 -0.25 1.67
CA LEU A 18 -6.71 -1.23 2.63
C LEU A 18 -6.01 -2.38 1.91
N TYR A 19 -6.66 -2.98 0.92
CA TYR A 19 -6.13 -4.15 0.20
C TYR A 19 -4.86 -3.83 -0.60
N VAL A 20 -4.80 -2.66 -1.23
CA VAL A 20 -3.64 -2.21 -2.00
C VAL A 20 -2.46 -1.85 -1.08
N SER A 21 -2.71 -1.24 0.08
CA SER A 21 -1.65 -0.86 1.02
C SER A 21 -1.11 -2.02 1.86
N LEU A 22 -1.94 -3.00 2.19
CA LEU A 22 -1.58 -4.15 3.03
C LEU A 22 -0.28 -4.86 2.61
N PRO A 23 -0.07 -5.28 1.35
CA PRO A 23 1.18 -5.94 0.95
C PRO A 23 2.42 -5.05 1.11
N ILE A 24 2.31 -3.74 0.83
CA ILE A 24 3.41 -2.78 1.02
C ILE A 24 3.73 -2.63 2.50
N VAL A 25 2.70 -2.53 3.35
CA VAL A 25 2.85 -2.40 4.81
C VAL A 25 3.51 -3.66 5.40
N VAL A 26 3.10 -4.86 4.98
CA VAL A 26 3.70 -6.12 5.45
C VAL A 26 5.18 -6.19 5.10
N VAL A 27 5.56 -5.83 3.87
CA VAL A 27 6.97 -5.81 3.46
C VAL A 27 7.76 -4.74 4.21
N ALA A 28 7.21 -3.53 4.35
CA ALA A 28 7.86 -2.45 5.09
C ALA A 28 8.06 -2.79 6.58
N ALA A 29 7.09 -3.44 7.21
CA ALA A 29 7.16 -3.91 8.59
C ALA A 29 8.19 -5.04 8.73
N GLY A 30 8.15 -6.05 7.86
CA GLY A 30 9.07 -7.19 7.89
C GLY A 30 10.52 -6.77 7.68
N VAL A 31 10.80 -5.94 6.68
CA VAL A 31 12.16 -5.44 6.44
C VAL A 31 12.59 -4.47 7.54
N GLY A 32 11.70 -3.60 8.02
CA GLY A 32 11.99 -2.72 9.14
C GLY A 32 12.41 -3.49 10.40
N LEU A 33 11.71 -4.58 10.72
CA LEU A 33 12.04 -5.47 11.82
C LEU A 33 13.39 -6.14 11.62
N LEU A 34 13.63 -6.77 10.46
CA LEU A 34 14.91 -7.43 10.15
C LEU A 34 16.10 -6.47 10.26
N VAL A 35 15.97 -5.27 9.70
CA VAL A 35 17.01 -4.23 9.72
C VAL A 35 17.27 -3.74 11.15
N SER A 36 16.21 -3.55 11.96
CA SER A 36 16.36 -3.15 13.37
C SER A 36 17.04 -4.24 14.21
N PHE A 37 16.78 -5.51 13.91
CA PHE A 37 17.37 -6.65 14.61
C PHE A 37 18.86 -6.80 14.28
N LEU A 38 19.23 -6.65 13.01
CA LEU A 38 20.63 -6.62 12.58
C LEU A 38 21.40 -5.45 13.20
N GLN A 39 20.77 -4.27 13.31
CA GLN A 39 21.37 -3.13 14.03
C GLN A 39 21.63 -3.43 15.50
N ALA A 40 20.68 -4.09 16.17
CA ALA A 40 20.83 -4.45 17.57
C ALA A 40 21.97 -5.44 17.82
N ILE A 41 22.09 -6.49 16.99
CA ILE A 41 23.13 -7.53 17.15
C ILE A 41 24.52 -7.00 16.81
N THR A 42 24.64 -6.20 15.75
CA THR A 42 25.96 -5.76 15.25
C THR A 42 26.47 -4.51 15.96
N SER A 43 25.71 -3.94 16.90
CA SER A 43 25.99 -2.67 17.62
C SER A 43 26.26 -1.44 16.72
N LEU A 44 26.03 -1.57 15.41
CA LEU A 44 26.14 -0.50 14.42
C LEU A 44 24.86 0.36 14.47
N GLN A 45 24.91 1.45 15.23
CA GLN A 45 23.81 2.43 15.35
C GLN A 45 23.94 3.58 14.35
N ASP A 46 24.46 3.33 13.14
CA ASP A 46 24.53 4.35 12.11
C ASP A 46 23.16 4.53 11.44
N GLN A 47 22.44 5.56 11.90
CA GLN A 47 21.06 5.84 11.49
C GLN A 47 20.95 6.08 9.98
N THR A 48 22.00 6.60 9.33
CA THR A 48 22.00 6.90 7.90
C THR A 48 21.98 5.62 7.06
N LEU A 49 22.80 4.63 7.44
CA LEU A 49 22.89 3.34 6.76
C LEU A 49 21.61 2.53 6.95
N SER A 50 21.06 2.52 8.17
CA SER A 50 19.75 1.94 8.50
C SER A 50 18.63 2.47 7.61
N PHE A 51 18.57 3.79 7.47
CA PHE A 51 17.53 4.48 6.71
C PHE A 51 17.64 4.17 5.21
N GLY A 52 18.86 4.16 4.66
CA GLY A 52 19.11 3.82 3.26
C GLY A 52 18.63 2.41 2.90
N ILE A 53 18.98 1.40 3.71
CA ILE A 53 18.56 0.01 3.48
C ILE A 53 17.02 -0.12 3.53
N LYS A 54 16.39 0.51 4.53
CA LYS A 54 14.94 0.48 4.68
C LYS A 54 14.23 1.16 3.51
N LEU A 55 14.75 2.28 3.01
CA LEU A 55 14.21 2.96 1.83
C LEU A 55 14.27 2.10 0.58
N ILE A 56 15.43 1.51 0.28
CA ILE A 56 15.61 0.66 -0.90
C ILE A 56 14.60 -0.50 -0.87
N ALA A 57 14.44 -1.14 0.28
CA ALA A 57 13.49 -2.24 0.42
C ALA A 57 12.03 -1.82 0.21
N VAL A 58 11.61 -0.67 0.74
CA VAL A 58 10.25 -0.14 0.53
C VAL A 58 10.04 0.24 -0.93
N VAL A 59 11.03 0.83 -1.60
CA VAL A 59 10.95 1.18 -3.03
C VAL A 59 10.81 -0.08 -3.88
N VAL A 60 11.60 -1.12 -3.62
CA VAL A 60 11.48 -2.40 -4.34
C VAL A 60 10.08 -3.01 -4.11
N ALA A 61 9.60 -3.01 -2.87
CA ALA A 61 8.25 -3.49 -2.55
C ALA A 61 7.17 -2.71 -3.31
N LEU A 62 7.29 -1.38 -3.37
CA LEU A 62 6.37 -0.52 -4.13
C LEU A 62 6.38 -0.85 -5.61
N VAL A 63 7.56 -1.02 -6.23
CA VAL A 63 7.68 -1.36 -7.65
C VAL A 63 7.01 -2.70 -7.96
N VAL A 64 7.18 -3.69 -7.09
CA VAL A 64 6.57 -5.02 -7.25
C VAL A 64 5.05 -4.98 -7.08
N VAL A 65 4.54 -4.19 -6.12
CA VAL A 65 3.10 -4.09 -5.84
C VAL A 65 2.38 -3.11 -6.79
N ALA A 66 3.09 -2.15 -7.36
CA ALA A 66 2.56 -1.12 -8.26
C ALA A 66 1.63 -1.65 -9.37
N PRO A 67 1.98 -2.69 -10.16
CA PRO A 67 1.10 -3.19 -11.22
C PRO A 67 -0.23 -3.75 -10.68
N LEU A 68 -0.19 -4.47 -9.56
CA LEU A 68 -1.38 -5.04 -8.92
C LEU A 68 -2.27 -3.92 -8.38
N GLY A 69 -1.70 -2.95 -7.66
CA GLY A 69 -2.42 -1.80 -7.13
C GLY A 69 -3.05 -0.94 -8.22
N ALA A 70 -2.30 -0.63 -9.28
CA ALA A 70 -2.78 0.16 -10.41
C ALA A 70 -3.98 -0.52 -11.10
N SER A 71 -3.91 -1.84 -11.32
CA SER A 71 -5.01 -2.58 -11.94
C SER A 71 -6.29 -2.56 -11.09
N ALA A 72 -6.17 -2.64 -9.77
CA ALA A 72 -7.30 -2.62 -8.84
C ALA A 72 -7.95 -1.23 -8.77
N ILE A 73 -7.13 -0.16 -8.74
CA ILE A 73 -7.58 1.23 -8.78
C ILE A 73 -8.32 1.52 -10.09
N LEU A 74 -7.78 1.07 -11.23
CA LEU A 74 -8.39 1.31 -12.54
C LEU A 74 -9.76 0.60 -12.67
N ARG A 75 -9.89 -0.62 -12.13
CA ARG A 75 -11.17 -1.34 -12.08
C ARG A 75 -12.21 -0.57 -11.27
N PHE A 76 -11.84 -0.07 -10.10
CA PHE A 76 -12.73 0.73 -9.27
C PHE A 76 -13.12 2.04 -9.95
N ALA A 77 -12.17 2.73 -10.58
CA ALA A 77 -12.44 3.94 -11.35
C ALA A 77 -13.44 3.69 -12.49
N ASN A 78 -13.31 2.57 -13.21
CA ASN A 78 -14.27 2.19 -14.25
C ASN A 78 -15.67 1.90 -13.67
N GLN A 79 -15.76 1.25 -12.51
CA GLN A 79 -17.04 1.02 -11.82
C GLN A 79 -17.72 2.33 -11.40
N LEU A 80 -16.93 3.29 -10.88
CA LEU A 80 -17.41 4.63 -10.55
C LEU A 80 -17.95 5.34 -11.80
N LEU A 81 -17.17 5.32 -12.89
CA LEU A 81 -17.51 6.01 -14.12
C LEU A 81 -18.79 5.43 -14.75
N LEU A 82 -18.94 4.11 -14.82
CA LEU A 82 -20.15 3.47 -15.32
C LEU A 82 -21.38 3.79 -14.45
N THR A 83 -21.21 3.83 -13.12
CA THR A 83 -22.30 4.19 -12.21
C THR A 83 -22.69 5.66 -12.34
N ALA A 84 -21.75 6.54 -12.66
CA ALA A 84 -21.98 7.95 -12.88
C ALA A 84 -22.60 8.26 -14.25
N VAL A 85 -22.21 7.53 -15.31
CA VAL A 85 -22.67 7.75 -16.70
C VAL A 85 -24.02 7.10 -17.00
N THR A 86 -24.35 5.98 -16.35
CA THR A 86 -25.63 5.27 -16.57
C THR A 86 -26.80 5.92 -15.80
N ARG A 87 -26.65 7.17 -15.36
CA ARG A 87 -27.70 8.00 -14.78
C ARG A 87 -27.71 9.39 -15.41
#